data_AF-W1WH89-F1
#
_entry.id   AF-W1WH89-F1
#
_cell.length_a   1.000
_cell.length_b   1.000
_cell.length_c   1.000
_cell.angle_alpha   90.00
_cell.angle_beta   90.00
_cell.angle_gamma   90.00
#
_symmetry.space_group_name_H-M   'P 1'
#
loop_
_entity.id
_entity.type
_entity.pdbx_description
1 polymer ?
#
loop_
_entity_poly.entity_id
_entity_poly.type
_entity_poly.pdbx_seq_one_letter_code
_entity_poly.pdbx_strand_id
1 'polypeptide(L)'
;NDLAMNGAIPQYLSCGLILEEGLAFDELDEILHTMSDMAKAANVQIVTGDTKVVKKGEVDKIYINTAGIGMIPTGIDIGPHRVKPGMDIILSGAIGDHSIAVMGQRFGLDLSDTLKTDCAPLNNMVHAVLDKVGPQVALLRDPTRGGLGTVLKEIADQSQVGIKVEETTIPIHAEVQSVCDILGYDPLYLANEGKVVLVVDP
;
A
#
# COMPACT_ATOMS: atom_id res chain seq x y z
N ASN A 1 5.73 -1.85 1.19
CA ASN A 1 5.18 -1.11 2.34
C ASN A 1 5.03 -1.98 3.57
N ASP A 2 4.56 -3.23 3.44
CA ASP A 2 4.49 -4.23 4.52
C ASP A 2 5.66 -4.28 5.51
N LEU A 3 6.92 -4.34 5.04
CA LEU A 3 8.09 -4.34 5.93
C LEU A 3 8.15 -3.08 6.81
N ALA A 4 7.89 -1.91 6.22
CA ALA A 4 7.88 -0.65 6.96
C ALA A 4 6.71 -0.58 7.96
N MET A 5 5.56 -1.20 7.65
CA MET A 5 4.43 -1.30 8.58
C MET A 5 4.76 -2.13 9.83
N ASN A 6 5.77 -2.99 9.77
CA ASN A 6 6.29 -3.71 10.94
C ASN A 6 7.42 -2.95 11.66
N GLY A 7 7.66 -1.68 11.27
CA GLY A 7 8.77 -0.87 11.79
C GLY A 7 10.15 -1.30 11.27
N ALA A 8 10.22 -2.22 10.31
CA ALA A 8 11.49 -2.67 9.76
C ALA A 8 12.04 -1.67 8.74
N ILE A 9 13.37 -1.58 8.66
CA ILE A 9 14.10 -0.95 7.57
C ILE A 9 14.26 -1.98 6.45
N PRO A 10 13.53 -1.87 5.32
CA PRO A 10 13.69 -2.80 4.20
C PRO A 10 15.11 -2.74 3.67
N GLN A 11 15.68 -3.89 3.31
CA GLN A 11 17.05 -3.97 2.77
C GLN A 11 17.05 -4.64 1.40
N TYR A 12 16.42 -5.82 1.32
CA TYR A 12 16.52 -6.68 0.16
C TYR A 12 15.16 -7.21 -0.26
N LEU A 13 14.96 -7.35 -1.56
CA LEU A 13 13.80 -7.96 -2.19
C LEU A 13 14.23 -9.13 -3.08
N SER A 14 13.35 -10.13 -3.22
CA SER A 14 13.35 -11.05 -4.35
C SER A 14 12.33 -10.60 -5.41
N CYS A 15 12.52 -11.04 -6.66
CA CYS A 15 11.58 -10.82 -7.75
C CYS A 15 11.29 -12.12 -8.51
N GLY A 16 10.07 -12.66 -8.35
CA GLY A 16 9.57 -13.80 -9.11
C GLY A 16 8.63 -13.33 -10.22
N LEU A 17 8.93 -13.72 -11.46
CA LEU A 17 8.14 -13.37 -12.64
C LEU A 17 7.47 -14.61 -13.23
N ILE A 18 6.17 -14.53 -13.48
CA ILE A 18 5.42 -15.52 -14.25
C ILE A 18 4.87 -14.80 -15.48
N LEU A 19 5.42 -15.14 -16.65
CA LEU A 19 5.16 -14.47 -17.91
C LEU A 19 4.32 -15.37 -18.83
N GLU A 20 3.36 -14.79 -19.51
CA GLU A 20 2.62 -15.45 -20.59
C GLU A 20 3.46 -15.50 -21.87
N GLU A 21 3.48 -16.63 -22.55
CA GLU A 21 4.05 -16.76 -23.89
C GLU A 21 3.43 -15.71 -24.85
N GLY A 22 4.30 -14.87 -25.42
CA GLY A 22 3.90 -13.82 -26.35
C GLY A 22 3.75 -12.43 -25.73
N LEU A 23 4.05 -12.26 -24.43
CA LEU A 23 4.20 -10.95 -23.81
C LEU A 23 5.26 -10.12 -24.57
N ALA A 24 4.95 -8.85 -24.86
CA ALA A 24 5.86 -7.97 -25.57
C ALA A 24 7.11 -7.68 -24.71
N PHE A 25 8.28 -7.73 -25.35
CA PHE A 25 9.54 -7.40 -24.66
C PHE A 25 9.56 -5.94 -24.18
N ASP A 26 9.01 -5.01 -24.95
CA ASP A 26 8.96 -3.60 -24.57
C ASP A 26 8.08 -3.39 -23.30
N GLU A 27 6.97 -4.13 -23.17
CA GLU A 27 6.09 -4.11 -21.98
C GLU A 27 6.83 -4.66 -20.76
N LEU A 28 7.56 -5.77 -20.92
CA LEU A 28 8.38 -6.33 -19.84
C LEU A 28 9.52 -5.37 -19.44
N ASP A 29 10.18 -4.75 -20.41
CA ASP A 29 11.30 -3.84 -20.18
C ASP A 29 10.85 -2.59 -19.40
N GLU A 30 9.71 -1.99 -19.76
CA GLU A 30 9.12 -0.86 -19.02
C GLU A 30 8.80 -1.22 -17.56
N ILE A 31 8.23 -2.40 -17.33
CA ILE A 31 7.93 -2.91 -15.98
C ILE A 31 9.23 -3.05 -15.17
N LEU A 32 10.26 -3.68 -15.74
CA LEU A 32 11.52 -3.90 -15.03
C LEU A 32 12.26 -2.59 -14.73
N HIS A 33 12.23 -1.63 -15.64
CA HIS A 33 12.76 -0.29 -15.39
C HIS A 33 12.03 0.41 -14.24
N THR A 34 10.69 0.37 -14.25
CA THR A 34 9.87 0.93 -13.17
C THR A 34 10.19 0.27 -11.82
N MET A 35 10.32 -1.06 -11.79
CA MET A 35 10.74 -1.79 -10.59
C MET A 35 12.12 -1.36 -10.09
N SER A 36 13.08 -1.19 -11.00
CA SER A 36 14.43 -0.71 -10.68
C SER A 36 14.40 0.68 -10.05
N ASP A 37 13.62 1.59 -10.62
CA ASP A 37 13.53 2.97 -10.15
C ASP A 37 12.80 3.07 -8.81
N MET A 38 11.74 2.28 -8.60
CA MET A 38 11.07 2.21 -7.30
C MET A 38 11.95 1.58 -6.23
N ALA A 39 12.76 0.56 -6.58
CA ALA A 39 13.73 -0.03 -5.65
C ALA A 39 14.80 1.01 -5.23
N LYS A 40 15.31 1.80 -6.18
CA LYS A 40 16.23 2.92 -5.88
C LYS A 40 15.59 3.98 -5.00
N ALA A 41 14.35 4.40 -5.31
CA ALA A 41 13.63 5.39 -4.52
C ALA A 41 13.37 4.94 -3.07
N ALA A 42 13.09 3.65 -2.89
CA ALA A 42 12.93 3.02 -1.58
C ALA A 42 14.27 2.68 -0.89
N ASN A 43 15.41 2.87 -1.56
CA ASN A 43 16.74 2.45 -1.09
C ASN A 43 16.80 0.94 -0.72
N VAL A 44 16.23 0.09 -1.57
CA VAL A 44 16.26 -1.37 -1.44
C VAL A 44 16.93 -2.00 -2.65
N GLN A 45 17.48 -3.20 -2.48
CA GLN A 45 18.09 -3.95 -3.57
C GLN A 45 17.28 -5.20 -3.91
N ILE A 46 17.02 -5.44 -5.19
CA ILE A 46 16.53 -6.72 -5.68
C ILE A 46 17.75 -7.64 -5.83
N VAL A 47 17.92 -8.60 -4.92
CA VAL A 47 19.16 -9.40 -4.80
C VAL A 47 19.06 -10.80 -5.38
N THR A 48 17.84 -11.26 -5.66
CA THR A 48 17.58 -12.59 -6.23
C THR A 48 16.25 -12.59 -6.99
N GLY A 49 16.03 -13.60 -7.82
CA GLY A 49 14.78 -13.70 -8.56
C GLY A 49 14.63 -15.02 -9.31
N ASP A 50 13.46 -15.19 -9.89
CA ASP A 50 13.11 -16.33 -10.72
C ASP A 50 12.24 -15.87 -11.89
N THR A 51 12.34 -16.56 -13.03
CA THR A 51 11.50 -16.28 -14.19
C THR A 51 10.93 -17.59 -14.73
N LYS A 52 9.62 -17.58 -14.96
CA LYS A 52 8.85 -18.68 -15.53
C LYS A 52 8.05 -18.14 -16.71
N VAL A 53 8.09 -18.87 -17.82
CA VAL A 53 7.24 -18.60 -18.99
C VAL A 53 6.25 -19.75 -19.08
N VAL A 54 4.97 -19.42 -19.10
CA VAL A 54 3.85 -20.36 -19.20
C VAL A 54 3.18 -20.21 -20.56
N LYS A 55 2.38 -21.20 -20.95
CA LYS A 55 1.73 -21.16 -22.27
C LYS A 55 0.70 -20.03 -22.32
N LYS A 56 0.42 -19.59 -23.54
CA LYS A 56 -0.66 -18.63 -23.80
C LYS A 56 -1.99 -19.10 -23.17
N GLY A 57 -2.63 -18.22 -22.41
CA GLY A 57 -3.88 -18.46 -21.69
C GLY A 57 -3.73 -19.08 -20.30
N GLU A 58 -2.52 -19.43 -19.84
CA GLU A 58 -2.31 -19.95 -18.46
C GLU A 58 -2.13 -18.83 -17.42
N VAL A 59 -1.70 -17.64 -17.85
CA VAL A 59 -1.61 -16.40 -17.05
C VAL A 59 -2.08 -15.25 -17.93
N ASP A 60 -2.71 -14.23 -17.34
CA ASP A 60 -3.06 -12.99 -18.04
C ASP A 60 -1.85 -12.06 -18.04
N LYS A 61 -1.07 -12.10 -19.14
CA LYS A 61 0.17 -11.34 -19.36
C LYS A 61 1.32 -11.63 -18.40
N ILE A 62 1.27 -11.10 -17.17
CA ILE A 62 2.37 -11.12 -16.21
C ILE A 62 1.86 -11.08 -14.79
N TYR A 63 2.40 -11.97 -13.95
CA TYR A 63 2.30 -11.87 -12.49
C TYR A 63 3.69 -11.70 -11.89
N ILE A 64 3.77 -10.83 -10.89
CA ILE A 64 5.02 -10.51 -10.18
C ILE A 64 4.82 -10.84 -8.70
N ASN A 65 5.73 -11.62 -8.15
CA ASN A 65 5.85 -11.84 -6.73
C ASN A 65 7.12 -11.17 -6.21
N THR A 66 7.01 -10.48 -5.08
CA THR A 66 8.17 -9.98 -4.35
C THR A 66 8.10 -10.47 -2.91
N ALA A 67 9.20 -11.03 -2.41
CA ALA A 67 9.40 -11.21 -0.98
C ALA A 67 10.46 -10.22 -0.51
N GLY A 68 10.35 -9.75 0.73
CA GLY A 68 11.28 -8.77 1.27
C GLY A 68 11.81 -9.15 2.64
N ILE A 69 13.02 -8.71 2.93
CA ILE A 69 13.62 -8.77 4.26
C ILE A 69 14.06 -7.36 4.69
N GLY A 70 13.83 -7.07 5.96
CA GLY A 70 14.22 -5.83 6.61
C GLY A 70 14.63 -6.07 8.05
N MET A 71 15.31 -5.09 8.63
CA MET A 71 15.80 -5.13 10.01
C MET A 71 14.92 -4.24 10.89
N ILE A 72 14.39 -4.77 11.98
CA ILE A 72 13.67 -3.95 12.98
C ILE A 72 14.71 -3.30 13.89
N PRO A 73 14.77 -1.95 13.98
CA PRO A 73 15.69 -1.26 14.88
C PRO A 73 15.39 -1.57 16.34
N THR A 74 16.42 -1.54 17.19
CA THR A 74 16.25 -1.73 18.64
C THR A 74 15.28 -0.70 19.22
N GLY A 75 14.33 -1.17 20.03
CA GLY A 75 13.35 -0.31 20.70
C GLY A 75 12.12 0.02 19.86
N ILE A 76 12.08 -0.42 18.60
CA ILE A 76 10.86 -0.38 17.78
C ILE A 76 10.03 -1.63 18.08
N ASP A 77 8.82 -1.40 18.58
CA ASP A 77 7.81 -2.42 18.82
C ASP A 77 6.51 -1.94 18.20
N ILE A 78 6.11 -2.51 17.06
CA ILE A 78 4.91 -2.10 16.33
C ILE A 78 3.96 -3.29 16.30
N GLY A 79 2.74 -3.11 16.78
CA GLY A 79 1.76 -4.20 16.77
C GLY A 79 0.47 -3.92 17.52
N PRO A 80 -0.55 -4.76 17.28
CA PRO A 80 -1.89 -4.58 17.84
C PRO A 80 -1.92 -4.66 19.37
N HIS A 81 -0.95 -5.34 19.99
CA HIS A 81 -0.81 -5.43 21.45
C HIS A 81 -0.51 -4.09 22.13
N ARG A 82 -0.07 -3.08 21.38
CA ARG A 82 0.22 -1.74 21.90
C ARG A 82 -0.97 -0.78 21.81
N VAL A 83 -1.96 -1.09 20.98
CA VAL A 83 -3.13 -0.24 20.75
C VAL A 83 -4.03 -0.26 21.98
N LYS A 84 -4.44 0.92 22.44
CA LYS A 84 -5.25 1.09 23.65
C LYS A 84 -6.35 2.14 23.41
N PRO A 85 -7.45 2.09 24.18
CA PRO A 85 -8.45 3.16 24.17
C PRO A 85 -7.82 4.52 24.45
N GLY A 86 -8.22 5.54 23.69
CA GLY A 86 -7.72 6.92 23.83
C GLY A 86 -6.58 7.29 22.88
N MET A 87 -6.05 6.35 22.10
CA MET A 87 -5.07 6.63 21.04
C MET A 87 -5.72 7.25 19.81
N ASP A 88 -4.96 8.10 19.13
CA ASP A 88 -5.37 8.75 17.88
C ASP A 88 -5.06 7.89 16.67
N ILE A 89 -5.90 8.02 15.63
CA ILE A 89 -5.72 7.35 14.35
C ILE A 89 -5.42 8.42 13.29
N ILE A 90 -4.27 8.30 12.64
CA ILE A 90 -3.81 9.23 11.62
C ILE A 90 -3.72 8.50 10.29
N LEU A 91 -4.25 9.13 9.24
CA LEU A 91 -4.12 8.67 7.87
C LEU A 91 -3.14 9.59 7.11
N SER A 92 -2.22 9.01 6.34
CA SER A 92 -1.15 9.78 5.67
C SER A 92 -1.60 10.59 4.45
N GLY A 93 -2.83 10.44 3.97
CA GLY A 93 -3.34 11.16 2.79
C GLY A 93 -4.74 10.70 2.39
N ALA A 94 -5.23 11.18 1.24
CA ALA A 94 -6.54 10.81 0.72
C ALA A 94 -6.71 9.29 0.52
N ILE A 95 -7.93 8.76 0.43
CA ILE A 95 -8.16 7.35 0.07
C ILE A 95 -8.82 7.17 -1.30
N GLY A 96 -8.62 6.00 -1.89
CA GLY A 96 -9.32 5.49 -3.08
C GLY A 96 -8.63 5.78 -4.41
N ASP A 97 -7.57 6.61 -4.41
CA ASP A 97 -6.86 7.06 -5.62
C ASP A 97 -6.40 5.90 -6.51
N HIS A 98 -5.71 4.90 -5.93
CA HIS A 98 -5.19 3.75 -6.68
C HIS A 98 -6.30 2.97 -7.38
N SER A 99 -7.34 2.62 -6.64
CA SER A 99 -8.43 1.81 -7.19
C SER A 99 -9.17 2.53 -8.30
N ILE A 100 -9.45 3.83 -8.15
CA ILE A 100 -10.10 4.60 -9.22
C ILE A 100 -9.18 4.74 -10.43
N ALA A 101 -7.89 5.02 -10.24
CA ALA A 101 -6.94 5.11 -11.35
C ALA A 101 -6.85 3.80 -12.16
N VAL A 102 -6.81 2.65 -11.48
CA VAL A 102 -6.80 1.33 -12.13
C VAL A 102 -8.14 1.04 -12.82
N MET A 103 -9.26 1.33 -12.15
CA MET A 103 -10.60 1.12 -12.72
C MET A 103 -10.83 1.99 -13.96
N GLY A 104 -10.40 3.26 -13.93
CA GLY A 104 -10.56 4.15 -15.08
C GLY A 104 -9.85 3.63 -16.31
N GLN A 105 -8.61 3.16 -16.16
CA GLN A 105 -7.87 2.53 -17.26
C GLN A 105 -8.53 1.24 -17.74
N ARG A 106 -9.04 0.39 -16.83
CA ARG A 106 -9.67 -0.89 -17.19
C ARG A 106 -11.02 -0.75 -17.88
N PHE A 107 -11.85 0.19 -17.42
CA PHE A 107 -13.20 0.38 -17.92
C PHE A 107 -13.30 1.49 -18.99
N GLY A 108 -12.17 2.13 -19.33
CA GLY A 108 -12.13 3.22 -20.30
C GLY A 108 -12.94 4.43 -19.84
N LEU A 109 -12.93 4.73 -18.54
CA LEU A 109 -13.60 5.91 -17.99
C LEU A 109 -12.76 7.15 -18.32
N ASP A 110 -13.42 8.21 -18.76
CA ASP A 110 -12.78 9.51 -18.97
C ASP A 110 -12.57 10.17 -17.60
N LEU A 111 -11.41 9.90 -17.00
CA LEU A 111 -11.01 10.45 -15.71
C LEU A 111 -10.22 11.75 -15.91
N SER A 112 -10.25 12.63 -14.91
CA SER A 112 -9.36 13.79 -14.87
C SER A 112 -7.89 13.36 -14.93
N ASP A 113 -7.08 14.07 -15.72
CA ASP A 113 -5.62 13.87 -15.81
C ASP A 113 -4.89 14.02 -14.47
N THR A 114 -5.52 14.68 -13.50
CA THR A 114 -5.01 14.85 -12.14
C THR A 114 -5.13 13.60 -11.29
N LEU A 115 -6.04 12.68 -11.62
CA LEU A 115 -6.30 11.49 -10.83
C LEU A 115 -5.33 10.37 -11.23
N LYS A 116 -4.35 10.13 -10.35
CA LYS A 116 -3.30 9.12 -10.55
C LYS A 116 -3.31 8.12 -9.40
N THR A 117 -2.74 6.95 -9.66
CA THR A 117 -2.45 6.00 -8.59
C THR A 117 -1.58 6.64 -7.52
N ASP A 118 -1.86 6.33 -6.25
CA ASP A 118 -1.05 6.77 -5.13
C ASP A 118 0.14 5.84 -4.83
N CYS A 119 0.31 4.76 -5.61
CA CYS A 119 1.36 3.76 -5.43
C CYS A 119 2.74 4.40 -5.21
N ALA A 120 3.28 4.22 -4.01
CA ALA A 120 4.54 4.82 -3.61
C ALA A 120 5.22 4.01 -2.49
N PRO A 121 6.56 3.95 -2.46
CA PRO A 121 7.28 3.40 -1.32
C PRO A 121 7.17 4.34 -0.11
N LEU A 122 6.64 3.83 1.00
CA LEU A 122 6.39 4.60 2.22
C LEU A 122 7.50 4.50 3.27
N ASN A 123 8.51 3.67 3.04
CA ASN A 123 9.52 3.36 4.05
C ASN A 123 10.26 4.61 4.54
N ASN A 124 10.64 5.53 3.65
CA ASN A 124 11.33 6.76 4.04
C ASN A 124 10.48 7.64 4.98
N MET A 125 9.19 7.80 4.68
CA MET A 125 8.26 8.57 5.51
C MET A 125 8.04 7.88 6.86
N VAL A 126 7.78 6.57 6.84
CA VAL A 126 7.56 5.78 8.06
C VAL A 126 8.78 5.83 8.97
N HIS A 127 9.99 5.65 8.45
CA HIS A 127 11.22 5.73 9.24
C HIS A 127 11.43 7.12 9.82
N ALA A 128 11.16 8.18 9.05
CA ALA A 128 11.24 9.54 9.58
C ALA A 128 10.28 9.77 10.77
N VAL A 129 9.08 9.17 10.75
CA VAL A 129 8.15 9.20 11.89
C VAL A 129 8.72 8.39 13.07
N LEU A 130 9.15 7.15 12.83
CA LEU A 130 9.66 6.27 13.89
C LEU A 130 10.95 6.80 14.54
N ASP A 131 11.82 7.45 13.78
CA ASP A 131 13.03 8.08 14.30
C ASP A 131 12.72 9.26 15.25
N LYS A 132 11.56 9.91 15.06
CA LYS A 132 11.14 11.05 15.87
C LYS A 132 10.30 10.66 17.07
N VAL A 133 9.34 9.76 16.86
CA VAL A 133 8.28 9.43 17.83
C VAL A 133 7.95 7.93 17.86
N GLY A 134 8.90 7.06 17.49
CA GLY A 134 8.69 5.60 17.45
C GLY A 134 8.08 5.00 18.71
N PRO A 135 8.49 5.40 19.93
CA PRO A 135 7.85 4.94 21.16
C PRO A 135 6.37 5.32 21.30
N GLN A 136 5.90 6.37 20.63
CA GLN A 136 4.50 6.79 20.62
C GLN A 136 3.67 6.10 19.53
N VAL A 137 4.31 5.52 18.51
CA VAL A 137 3.60 4.79 17.46
C VAL A 137 3.31 3.37 17.93
N ALA A 138 2.04 3.04 18.12
CA ALA A 138 1.61 1.71 18.53
C ALA A 138 1.52 0.74 17.36
N LEU A 139 0.95 1.19 16.24
CA LEU A 139 0.64 0.34 15.09
C LEU A 139 0.72 1.14 13.77
N LEU A 140 1.16 0.47 12.72
CA LEU A 140 1.18 0.95 11.34
C LEU A 140 0.50 -0.08 10.44
N ARG A 141 -0.37 0.35 9.53
CA ARG A 141 -0.98 -0.51 8.49
C ARG A 141 -1.23 0.25 7.20
N ASP A 142 -0.96 -0.37 6.06
CA ASP A 142 -1.32 0.14 4.74
C ASP A 142 -2.72 -0.37 4.31
N PRO A 143 -3.66 0.53 3.93
CA PRO A 143 -5.02 0.15 3.53
C PRO A 143 -5.08 -0.30 2.06
N THR A 144 -4.45 -1.43 1.77
CA THR A 144 -4.44 -2.10 0.46
C THR A 144 -5.78 -2.80 0.20
N ARG A 145 -5.84 -4.11 -0.08
CA ARG A 145 -7.09 -4.81 -0.42
C ARG A 145 -8.09 -4.76 0.75
N GLY A 146 -9.31 -4.31 0.47
CA GLY A 146 -10.36 -4.07 1.48
C GLY A 146 -10.37 -2.65 2.03
N GLY A 147 -9.35 -1.85 1.71
CA GLY A 147 -9.29 -0.43 2.02
C GLY A 147 -9.20 -0.11 3.51
N LEU A 148 -9.47 1.16 3.82
CA LEU A 148 -9.44 1.70 5.18
C LEU A 148 -10.44 1.00 6.09
N GLY A 149 -11.66 0.72 5.61
CA GLY A 149 -12.71 0.08 6.39
C GLY A 149 -12.30 -1.29 6.92
N THR A 150 -11.69 -2.13 6.07
CA THR A 150 -11.18 -3.45 6.49
C THR A 150 -9.99 -3.30 7.44
N VAL A 151 -9.04 -2.42 7.17
CA VAL A 151 -7.88 -2.22 8.06
C VAL A 151 -8.30 -1.77 9.45
N LEU A 152 -9.22 -0.81 9.57
CA LEU A 152 -9.72 -0.38 10.87
C LEU A 152 -10.44 -1.52 11.60
N LYS A 153 -11.22 -2.33 10.89
CA LYS A 153 -11.86 -3.52 11.47
C LYS A 153 -10.84 -4.52 12.00
N GLU A 154 -9.79 -4.81 11.24
CA GLU A 154 -8.72 -5.73 11.65
C GLU A 154 -7.97 -5.21 12.88
N ILE A 155 -7.66 -3.90 12.94
CA ILE A 155 -7.03 -3.28 14.11
C ILE A 155 -7.95 -3.43 15.33
N ALA A 156 -9.23 -3.06 15.20
CA ALA A 156 -10.21 -3.19 16.28
C ALA A 156 -10.29 -4.62 16.82
N ASP A 157 -10.33 -5.62 15.92
CA ASP A 157 -10.42 -7.03 16.29
C ASP A 157 -9.12 -7.56 16.91
N GLN A 158 -7.95 -7.24 16.35
CA GLN A 158 -6.66 -7.72 16.87
C GLN A 158 -6.32 -7.08 18.21
N SER A 159 -6.71 -5.82 18.41
CA SER A 159 -6.44 -5.05 19.63
C SER A 159 -7.56 -5.12 20.67
N GLN A 160 -8.70 -5.72 20.33
CA GLN A 160 -9.89 -5.82 21.20
C GLN A 160 -10.38 -4.45 21.68
N VAL A 161 -10.46 -3.48 20.76
CA VAL A 161 -10.93 -2.10 21.02
C VAL A 161 -12.03 -1.71 20.04
N GLY A 162 -12.77 -0.65 20.37
CA GLY A 162 -13.65 0.03 19.42
C GLY A 162 -12.91 1.17 18.72
N ILE A 163 -13.18 1.36 17.43
CA ILE A 163 -12.67 2.50 16.65
C ILE A 163 -13.84 3.38 16.24
N LYS A 164 -13.73 4.68 16.51
CA LYS A 164 -14.67 5.70 16.06
C LYS A 164 -13.94 6.63 15.11
N VAL A 165 -14.50 6.82 13.92
CA VAL A 165 -13.99 7.75 12.91
C VAL A 165 -15.04 8.81 12.64
N GLU A 166 -14.59 10.05 12.41
CA GLU A 166 -15.43 11.13 11.91
C GLU A 166 -15.31 11.17 10.39
N GLU A 167 -16.39 10.83 9.68
CA GLU A 167 -16.41 10.68 8.23
C GLU A 167 -15.92 11.94 7.52
N THR A 168 -16.32 13.11 8.02
CA THR A 168 -15.94 14.40 7.44
C THR A 168 -14.44 14.72 7.54
N THR A 169 -13.68 13.97 8.35
CA THR A 169 -12.23 14.11 8.49
C THR A 169 -11.43 13.18 7.58
N ILE A 170 -12.09 12.23 6.91
CA ILE A 170 -11.42 11.30 6.00
C ILE A 170 -11.17 12.02 4.67
N PRO A 171 -9.90 12.28 4.30
CA PRO A 171 -9.60 12.94 3.03
C PRO A 171 -9.97 12.02 1.86
N ILE A 172 -10.79 12.54 0.96
CA ILE A 172 -11.17 11.87 -0.30
C ILE A 172 -11.15 12.95 -1.38
N HIS A 173 -10.46 12.70 -2.50
CA HIS A 173 -10.49 13.63 -3.63
C HIS A 173 -11.88 13.66 -4.27
N ALA A 174 -12.34 14.84 -4.71
CA ALA A 174 -13.68 15.01 -5.26
C ALA A 174 -13.91 14.13 -6.50
N GLU A 175 -12.87 13.91 -7.30
CA GLU A 175 -12.88 13.03 -8.46
C GLU A 175 -13.08 11.56 -8.05
N VAL A 176 -12.42 11.11 -6.98
CA VAL A 176 -12.62 9.76 -6.41
C VAL A 176 -14.06 9.61 -5.92
N GLN A 177 -14.56 10.58 -5.15
CA GLN A 177 -15.92 10.56 -4.65
C GLN A 177 -16.94 10.51 -5.79
N SER A 178 -16.74 11.31 -6.84
CA SER A 178 -17.65 11.36 -7.99
C SER A 178 -17.74 10.01 -8.70
N VAL A 179 -16.61 9.32 -8.89
CA VAL A 179 -16.60 7.98 -9.50
C VAL A 179 -17.27 6.95 -8.58
N CYS A 180 -17.02 7.01 -7.28
CA CYS A 180 -17.69 6.17 -6.30
C CYS A 180 -19.22 6.34 -6.33
N ASP A 181 -19.70 7.59 -6.38
CA ASP A 181 -21.12 7.91 -6.41
C ASP A 181 -21.81 7.37 -7.68
N ILE A 182 -21.13 7.44 -8.83
CA ILE A 182 -21.65 6.97 -10.13
C ILE A 182 -21.70 5.45 -10.17
N LEU A 183 -20.63 4.78 -9.72
CA LEU A 183 -20.48 3.32 -9.83
C LEU A 183 -21.05 2.56 -8.62
N GLY A 184 -21.45 3.26 -7.56
CA GLY A 184 -21.96 2.67 -6.33
C GLY A 184 -20.88 2.02 -5.46
N TYR A 185 -19.65 2.52 -5.51
CA TYR A 185 -18.57 2.08 -4.62
C TYR A 185 -18.53 2.92 -3.34
N ASP A 186 -18.07 2.31 -2.27
CA ASP A 186 -17.73 3.01 -1.03
C ASP A 186 -16.21 3.24 -1.00
N PRO A 187 -15.73 4.50 -0.95
CA PRO A 187 -14.30 4.83 -0.97
C PRO A 187 -13.53 4.20 0.21
N LEU A 188 -14.18 3.91 1.34
CA LEU A 188 -13.55 3.26 2.50
C LEU A 188 -13.04 1.87 2.18
N TYR A 189 -13.61 1.19 1.18
CA TYR A 189 -13.27 -0.18 0.82
C TYR A 189 -12.43 -0.27 -0.45
N LEU A 190 -12.04 0.88 -1.02
CA LEU A 190 -11.11 0.95 -2.12
C LEU A 190 -9.67 0.78 -1.63
N ALA A 191 -8.89 0.02 -2.40
CA ALA A 191 -7.48 -0.20 -2.14
C ALA A 191 -6.64 1.05 -2.43
N ASN A 192 -5.60 1.22 -1.60
CA ASN A 192 -4.57 2.25 -1.66
C ASN A 192 -3.20 1.58 -1.68
N GLU A 193 -2.24 2.13 -2.43
CA GLU A 193 -0.89 1.54 -2.58
C GLU A 193 0.24 2.49 -2.14
N GLY A 194 -0.12 3.66 -1.61
CA GLY A 194 0.83 4.62 -1.02
C GLY A 194 0.26 5.39 0.15
N LYS A 195 -0.53 4.72 1.01
CA LYS A 195 -1.10 5.30 2.23
C LYS A 195 -0.78 4.42 3.43
N VAL A 196 -0.75 5.04 4.61
CA VAL A 196 -0.59 4.35 5.90
C VAL A 196 -1.57 4.93 6.92
N VAL A 197 -2.10 4.04 7.73
CA VAL A 197 -2.85 4.27 8.96
C VAL A 197 -1.88 4.08 10.12
N LEU A 198 -1.74 5.12 10.95
CA LEU A 198 -0.95 5.09 12.18
C LEU A 198 -1.90 5.14 13.38
N VAL A 199 -1.63 4.32 14.40
CA VAL A 199 -2.25 4.45 15.72
C VAL A 199 -1.19 4.95 16.69
N VAL A 200 -1.42 6.10 17.30
CA VAL A 200 -0.41 6.82 18.08
C VAL A 200 -0.94 7.26 19.45
N ASP A 201 -0.03 7.35 20.42
CA ASP A 201 -0.31 8.00 21.70
C ASP A 201 -0.49 9.53 21.48
N PRO A 202 -1.50 10.18 22.07
CA PRO A 202 -1.77 11.62 21.90
C PRO A 202 -0.66 12.56 22.40
#